data_AF-A0A6L7S5X9-F1
#
_entry.id   AF-A0A6L7S5X9-F1
#
_cell.length_a   1.000
_cell.length_b   1.000
_cell.length_c   1.000
_cell.angle_alpha   90.00
_cell.angle_beta   90.00
_cell.angle_gamma   90.00
#
_symmetry.space_group_name_H-M   'P 1'
#
loop_
_entity.id
_entity.type
_entity.pdbx_description
1 polymer ?
#
loop_
_entity_poly.entity_id
_entity_poly.type
_entity_poly.pdbx_seq_one_letter_code
_entity_poly.pdbx_strand_id
1 'polypeptide(L)' 'TPEVGGPNSFQALEVCRHLAGLDIRGADLVEVSPPFDQGDATAFLGASIIFELLCAMAG' A
#
# COMPACT_ATOMS: atom_id res chain seq x y z
N THR A 1 10.00 5.36 9.39
CA THR A 1 11.47 5.23 9.57
C THR A 1 12.01 4.22 8.57
N PRO A 2 13.09 4.51 7.83
CA PRO A 2 13.60 3.60 6.81
C PRO A 2 14.40 2.44 7.42
N GLU A 3 14.11 1.22 6.99
CA GLU A 3 14.81 -0.01 7.39
C GLU A 3 15.24 -0.80 6.14
N VAL A 4 16.42 -1.42 6.18
CA VAL A 4 16.98 -2.15 5.02
C VAL A 4 16.40 -3.57 4.89
N GLY A 5 16.31 -4.07 3.65
CA GLY A 5 15.85 -5.45 3.37
C GLY A 5 14.33 -5.64 3.37
N GLY A 6 13.55 -4.56 3.25
CA GLY A 6 12.10 -4.62 3.15
C GLY A 6 11.58 -5.20 1.82
N PRO A 7 10.24 -5.41 1.73
CA PRO A 7 9.61 -5.92 0.52
C PRO A 7 9.68 -4.89 -0.63
N ASN A 8 9.62 -5.38 -1.86
CA ASN A 8 9.44 -4.52 -3.02
C ASN A 8 7.96 -4.20 -3.28
N SER A 9 7.69 -3.23 -4.15
CA SER A 9 6.33 -2.79 -4.47
C SER A 9 5.43 -3.90 -5.01
N PHE A 10 5.98 -4.83 -5.80
CA PHE A 10 5.21 -5.95 -6.34
C PHE A 10 4.70 -6.86 -5.22
N GLN A 11 5.56 -7.21 -4.28
CA GLN A 11 5.19 -8.04 -3.11
C GLN A 11 4.13 -7.36 -2.25
N ALA A 12 4.23 -6.03 -2.04
CA ALA A 12 3.24 -5.28 -1.28
C ALA A 12 1.84 -5.30 -1.94
N LEU A 13 1.78 -5.12 -3.26
CA LEU A 13 0.51 -5.18 -4.01
C LEU A 13 -0.07 -6.60 -4.04
N GLU A 14 0.78 -7.62 -4.15
CA GLU A 14 0.35 -9.02 -4.12
C GLU A 14 -0.33 -9.39 -2.79
N VAL A 15 0.23 -8.94 -1.67
CA VAL A 15 -0.39 -9.12 -0.35
C VAL A 15 -1.78 -8.48 -0.31
N CYS A 16 -1.93 -7.25 -0.80
CA CYS A 16 -3.23 -6.56 -0.81
C CYS A 16 -4.28 -7.32 -1.62
N ARG A 17 -3.89 -7.86 -2.79
CA ARG A 17 -4.78 -8.66 -3.65
C ARG A 17 -5.22 -9.97 -3.00
N HIS A 18 -4.34 -10.60 -2.22
CA HIS A 18 -4.67 -11.81 -1.47
C HIS A 18 -5.60 -11.56 -0.27
N LEU A 19 -5.95 -10.31 0.05
CA LEU A 19 -6.96 -9.99 1.06
C LEU A 19 -8.40 -10.08 0.54
N ALA A 20 -8.60 -10.29 -0.77
CA ALA A 20 -9.94 -10.42 -1.35
C ALA A 20 -10.76 -11.54 -0.67
N GLY A 21 -12.03 -11.23 -0.34
CA GLY A 21 -12.95 -12.17 0.33
C GLY A 21 -12.91 -12.12 1.86
N LEU A 22 -12.09 -11.27 2.47
CA LEU A 22 -12.12 -10.98 3.90
C LEU A 22 -13.13 -9.86 4.22
N ASP A 23 -13.76 -9.92 5.40
CA ASP A 23 -14.63 -8.84 5.91
C ASP A 23 -13.79 -7.68 6.49
N ILE A 24 -13.26 -6.83 5.62
CA ILE A 24 -12.41 -5.69 5.98
C ILE A 24 -13.28 -4.46 6.31
N ARG A 25 -13.27 -4.03 7.58
CA ARG A 25 -14.08 -2.88 8.05
C ARG A 25 -13.41 -1.51 7.92
N GLY A 26 -12.12 -1.49 7.64
CA GLY A 26 -11.35 -0.27 7.47
C GLY A 26 -9.88 -0.58 7.20
N ALA A 27 -9.19 0.37 6.59
CA ALA A 27 -7.77 0.34 6.32
C ALA A 27 -7.19 1.76 6.38
N ASP A 28 -5.92 1.87 6.74
CA ASP A 28 -5.15 3.11 6.70
C ASP A 28 -3.82 2.90 5.95
N LEU A 29 -3.25 4.02 5.49
CA LEU A 29 -1.91 4.08 4.90
C LEU A 29 -1.17 5.25 5.56
N VAL A 30 -0.08 4.94 6.23
CA VAL A 30 0.68 5.89 7.04
C VAL A 30 2.13 5.99 6.56
N GLU A 31 2.88 6.93 7.13
CA GLU A 31 4.34 7.08 6.93
C GLU A 31 4.80 7.47 5.51
N VAL A 32 3.89 7.97 4.66
CA VAL A 32 4.28 8.72 3.44
C VAL A 32 4.79 10.08 3.86
N SER A 33 6.04 10.40 3.51
CA SER A 33 6.67 11.68 3.87
C SER A 33 7.16 12.44 2.62
N PRO A 34 6.36 13.38 2.07
CA PRO A 34 6.69 14.07 0.82
C PRO A 34 8.08 14.73 0.75
N PRO A 35 8.62 15.36 1.82
CA PRO A 35 9.96 15.94 1.76
C PRO A 35 11.10 14.93 1.51
N PHE A 36 10.87 13.65 1.78
CA PHE A 36 11.84 12.57 1.58
C PHE A 36 11.48 11.65 0.40
N ASP A 37 10.41 11.97 -0.34
CA ASP A 37 9.92 11.17 -1.44
C ASP A 37 10.53 11.63 -2.78
N GLN A 38 11.40 10.80 -3.35
CA GLN A 38 12.05 11.13 -4.61
C GLN A 38 11.10 10.86 -5.78
N GLY A 39 10.66 11.94 -6.44
CA GLY A 39 9.78 11.84 -7.61
C GLY A 39 8.40 11.29 -7.31
N ASP A 40 7.89 11.55 -6.09
CA ASP A 40 6.58 11.10 -5.61
C ASP A 40 6.36 9.58 -5.67
N ALA A 41 7.44 8.79 -5.70
CA ALA A 41 7.38 7.34 -5.88
C ALA A 41 6.69 6.64 -4.71
N THR A 42 6.94 7.10 -3.48
CA THR A 42 6.32 6.58 -2.25
C THR A 42 4.85 6.94 -2.20
N ALA A 43 4.49 8.18 -2.55
CA ALA A 43 3.12 8.63 -2.64
C ALA A 43 2.32 7.86 -3.71
N PHE A 44 2.92 7.64 -4.88
CA PHE A 44 2.30 6.86 -5.97
C PHE A 44 2.10 5.39 -5.59
N LEU A 45 3.09 4.77 -4.95
CA LEU A 45 2.95 3.41 -4.41
C LEU A 45 1.84 3.36 -3.36
N GLY A 46 1.79 4.34 -2.46
CA GLY A 46 0.74 4.47 -1.45
C GLY A 46 -0.67 4.53 -2.05
N ALA A 47 -0.86 5.38 -3.06
CA ALA A 47 -2.13 5.46 -3.80
C ALA A 47 -2.50 4.13 -4.44
N SER A 48 -1.53 3.41 -5.01
CA SER A 48 -1.73 2.10 -5.62
C SER A 48 -2.17 1.04 -4.57
N ILE A 49 -1.55 1.04 -3.39
CA ILE A 49 -1.93 0.15 -2.28
C ILE A 49 -3.36 0.43 -1.81
N ILE A 50 -3.72 1.69 -1.59
CA ILE A 50 -5.08 2.07 -1.18
C ILE A 50 -6.12 1.65 -2.23
N PHE A 51 -5.78 1.76 -3.52
CA PHE A 51 -6.67 1.29 -4.59
C PHE A 51 -6.91 -0.23 -4.53
N GLU A 52 -5.86 -1.03 -4.35
CA GLU A 52 -6.00 -2.50 -4.21
C GLU A 52 -6.81 -2.87 -2.96
N LEU A 53 -6.61 -2.18 -1.84
CA LEU A 53 -7.41 -2.38 -0.63
C LEU A 53 -8.88 -2.01 -0.84
N LEU A 54 -9.16 -0.91 -1.55
CA LEU A 54 -10.52 -0.53 -1.92
C LEU A 54 -11.18 -1.61 -2.78
N CYS A 55 -10.46 -2.18 -3.75
CA CYS A 55 -10.94 -3.30 -4.55
C CYS A 55 -11.26 -4.53 -3.69
N ALA A 56 -10.38 -4.87 -2.72
CA ALA A 56 -10.60 -5.99 -1.81
C ALA A 56 -11.79 -5.77 -0.86
N MET A 57 -12.06 -4.52 -0.47
CA MET A 57 -13.18 -4.15 0.40
C MET A 57 -14.53 -4.03 -0.33
N ALA A 58 -14.52 -3.74 -1.62
CA ALA A 58 -15.73 -3.52 -2.42
C ALA A 58 -16.36 -4.81 -2.96
N GLY A 59 -15.59 -5.92 -3.00
CA GLY A 59 -16.05 -7.25 -3.42
C GLY A 59 -16.71 -8.02 -2.29
#